data_AF-A0AA39HJ35-F1
#
_entry.id   AF-A0AA39HJ35-F1
#
_cell.length_a   1.000
_cell.length_b   1.000
_cell.length_c   1.000
_cell.angle_alpha   90.00
_cell.angle_beta   90.00
_cell.angle_gamma   90.00
#
_symmetry.space_group_name_H-M   'P 1'
#
loop_
_entity.id
_entity.type
_entity.pdbx_description
1 polymer ?
#
loop_
_entity_poly.entity_id
_entity_poly.type
_entity_poly.pdbx_seq_one_letter_code
_entity_poly.pdbx_strand_id
1 'polypeptide(L)'
;MGIKRVLNEITGLINDSTPEEKLHLHDRRVLVLLCDLIAECGSFQKQTVVQQPQENDRRRRRRNSGGQSAIGQKGVGYGHGSTRSRWDIERAVEERLAREEHLIWVLNALTAFIFCANPDFHDTDFIQLSDSAFSHMTPPVVKVVTESAIVALLEYHLNNDSVFDVSEHMELYQALLETAAAMSCVPELVPYLVKPPRPDSKSVAKELVPRFRDIMDSYPNSFKGHMGSPDFRLVDFIRRIDRYSEVSSHLVFKKRLE
;
A
#
# COMPACT_ATOMS: atom_id res chain seq x y z
N MET A 1 14.33 14.72 -9.89
CA MET A 1 14.64 13.86 -11.07
C MET A 1 15.73 12.81 -10.81
N GLY A 2 16.65 12.99 -9.84
CA GLY A 2 17.72 12.02 -9.56
C GLY A 2 17.28 10.74 -8.82
N ILE A 3 16.43 10.85 -7.80
CA ILE A 3 16.05 9.71 -6.95
C ILE A 3 15.24 8.65 -7.71
N LYS A 4 14.27 9.07 -8.54
CA LYS A 4 13.46 8.15 -9.38
C LYS A 4 14.33 7.29 -10.30
N ARG A 5 15.33 7.90 -10.94
CA ARG A 5 16.25 7.19 -11.85
C ARG A 5 17.10 6.18 -11.10
N VAL A 6 17.68 6.59 -9.96
CA VAL A 6 18.52 5.72 -9.13
C VAL A 6 17.72 4.53 -8.59
N LEU A 7 16.48 4.75 -8.15
CA LEU A 7 15.63 3.65 -7.65
C LEU A 7 15.18 2.70 -8.77
N ASN A 8 14.86 3.21 -9.96
CA ASN A 8 14.58 2.36 -11.12
C ASN A 8 15.81 1.55 -11.55
N GLU A 9 17.01 2.15 -11.50
CA GLU A 9 18.27 1.43 -11.73
C GLU A 9 18.48 0.33 -10.67
N ILE A 10 18.22 0.61 -9.40
CA ILE A 10 18.32 -0.39 -8.31
C ILE A 10 17.32 -1.52 -8.51
N THR A 11 16.06 -1.23 -8.83
CA THR A 11 15.05 -2.26 -9.11
C THR A 11 15.45 -3.11 -10.32
N GLY A 12 15.99 -2.48 -11.38
CA GLY A 12 16.55 -3.19 -12.54
C GLY A 12 17.70 -4.11 -12.15
N LEU A 13 18.66 -3.62 -11.37
CA LEU A 13 19.79 -4.41 -10.87
C LEU A 13 19.33 -5.60 -10.01
N ILE A 14 18.34 -5.41 -9.15
CA ILE A 14 17.76 -6.50 -8.33
C ILE A 14 17.06 -7.54 -9.22
N ASN A 15 16.35 -7.08 -10.25
CA ASN A 15 15.63 -7.97 -11.17
C ASN A 15 16.60 -8.80 -12.04
N ASP A 16 17.71 -8.20 -12.47
CA ASP A 16 18.74 -8.86 -13.28
C ASP A 16 19.68 -9.75 -12.43
N SER A 17 19.58 -9.68 -11.09
CA SER A 17 20.39 -10.46 -10.17
C SER A 17 19.97 -11.94 -10.16
N THR A 18 20.96 -12.82 -10.23
CA THR A 18 20.79 -14.26 -10.01
C THR A 18 20.33 -14.58 -8.57
N PRO A 19 19.73 -15.75 -8.31
CA PRO A 19 19.38 -16.16 -6.95
C PRO A 19 20.57 -16.12 -5.98
N GLU A 20 21.77 -16.50 -6.44
CA GLU A 20 22.98 -16.44 -5.61
C GLU A 20 23.35 -15.00 -5.25
N GLU A 21 23.27 -14.05 -6.20
CA GLU A 21 23.51 -12.63 -5.93
C GLU A 21 22.47 -12.05 -4.98
N LYS A 22 21.21 -12.48 -5.08
CA LYS A 22 20.14 -12.07 -4.14
C LYS A 22 20.42 -12.52 -2.70
N LEU A 23 21.01 -13.69 -2.50
CA LEU A 23 21.48 -14.10 -1.17
C LEU A 23 22.60 -13.16 -0.66
N HIS A 24 23.54 -12.77 -1.51
CA HIS A 24 24.56 -11.78 -1.13
C HIS A 24 23.95 -10.41 -0.80
N LEU A 25 22.91 -9.97 -1.54
CA LEU A 25 22.17 -8.74 -1.24
C LEU A 25 21.47 -8.85 0.12
N HIS A 26 20.87 -10.00 0.44
CA HIS A 26 20.30 -10.27 1.75
C HIS A 26 21.36 -10.22 2.86
N ASP A 27 22.53 -10.82 2.67
CA ASP A 27 23.63 -10.80 3.63
C ASP A 27 24.17 -9.37 3.86
N ARG A 28 24.07 -8.52 2.83
CA ARG A 28 24.36 -7.07 2.90
C ARG A 28 23.19 -6.25 3.47
N ARG A 29 22.15 -6.90 4.00
CA ARG A 29 20.95 -6.32 4.61
C ARG A 29 20.05 -5.53 3.66
N VAL A 30 20.18 -5.68 2.35
CA VAL A 30 19.35 -4.94 1.37
C VAL A 30 17.87 -5.27 1.56
N LEU A 31 17.52 -6.55 1.71
CA LEU A 31 16.13 -6.96 1.93
C LEU A 31 15.56 -6.36 3.22
N VAL A 32 16.34 -6.36 4.30
CA VAL A 32 15.93 -5.77 5.59
C VAL A 32 15.65 -4.28 5.41
N LEU A 33 16.52 -3.55 4.71
CA LEU A 33 16.31 -2.13 4.43
C LEU A 33 15.05 -1.87 3.58
N LEU A 34 14.76 -2.71 2.59
CA LEU A 34 13.52 -2.61 1.81
C LEU A 34 12.29 -2.80 2.72
N CYS A 35 12.30 -3.82 3.58
CA CYS A 35 11.22 -4.08 4.53
C CYS A 35 11.03 -2.94 5.55
N ASP A 36 12.13 -2.35 6.05
CA ASP A 36 12.09 -1.20 6.96
C ASP A 36 11.51 0.04 6.25
N LEU A 37 11.93 0.32 5.01
CA LEU A 37 11.39 1.42 4.19
C LEU A 37 9.90 1.26 3.89
N ILE A 38 9.43 0.02 3.67
CA ILE A 38 7.99 -0.27 3.54
C ILE A 38 7.25 0.09 4.83
N ALA A 39 7.80 -0.24 6.00
CA ALA A 39 7.17 0.11 7.26
C ALA A 39 7.15 1.63 7.50
N GLU A 40 8.20 2.35 7.11
CA GLU A 40 8.25 3.81 7.21
C GLU A 40 7.29 4.50 6.25
N CYS A 41 7.27 4.09 4.98
CA CYS A 41 6.40 4.69 3.95
C CYS A 41 4.94 4.29 4.13
N GLY A 42 4.70 3.05 4.58
CA GLY A 42 3.39 2.46 4.84
C GLY A 42 2.85 2.73 6.25
N SER A 43 3.57 3.49 7.10
CA SER A 43 3.09 3.88 8.43
C SER A 43 1.74 4.58 8.29
N PHE A 44 0.68 3.84 8.63
CA PHE A 44 -0.70 4.27 8.46
C PHE A 44 -0.97 5.45 9.39
N GLN A 45 -0.70 6.66 8.91
CA GLN A 45 -1.49 7.80 9.33
C GLN A 45 -2.92 7.46 8.91
N LYS A 46 -3.70 6.88 9.85
CA LYS A 46 -5.10 7.26 9.98
C LYS A 46 -5.07 8.76 9.71
N GLN A 47 -5.68 9.19 8.62
CA GLN A 47 -5.97 10.59 8.45
C GLN A 47 -6.68 10.99 9.74
N THR A 48 -5.95 11.58 10.67
CA THR A 48 -6.49 12.63 11.49
C THR A 48 -6.86 13.68 10.46
N VAL A 49 -8.06 13.53 9.89
CA VAL A 49 -9.01 14.63 9.92
C VAL A 49 -8.89 15.12 11.36
N VAL A 50 -8.03 16.12 11.57
CA VAL A 50 -7.99 16.85 12.82
C VAL A 50 -9.41 17.35 12.95
N GLN A 51 -10.20 16.65 13.73
CA GLN A 51 -11.53 17.10 14.12
C GLN A 51 -11.28 18.50 14.62
N GLN A 52 -11.88 19.47 13.94
CA GLN A 52 -11.99 20.83 14.44
C GLN A 52 -12.27 20.73 15.94
N PRO A 53 -11.48 21.37 16.82
CA PRO A 53 -11.86 21.44 18.21
C PRO A 53 -13.28 22.00 18.23
N GLN A 54 -14.25 21.20 18.69
CA GLN A 54 -15.64 21.59 18.78
C GLN A 54 -15.73 22.89 19.60
N GLU A 55 -15.82 24.01 18.89
CA GLU A 55 -16.06 25.34 19.49
C GLU A 55 -17.47 25.43 20.12
N ASN A 56 -18.27 24.37 20.02
CA ASN A 56 -19.61 24.29 20.58
C ASN A 56 -19.63 24.13 22.12
N ASP A 57 -18.56 23.67 22.77
CA ASP A 57 -18.57 23.49 24.23
C ASP A 57 -18.30 24.79 25.02
N ARG A 58 -17.71 25.81 24.38
CA ARG A 58 -17.47 27.11 25.04
C ARG A 58 -18.70 28.01 25.09
N ARG A 59 -19.70 27.77 24.24
CA ARG A 59 -20.95 28.56 24.23
C ARG A 59 -21.95 28.13 25.30
N ARG A 60 -21.91 26.88 25.79
CA ARG A 60 -22.83 26.40 26.84
C ARG A 60 -22.46 26.86 28.25
N ARG A 61 -21.18 27.14 28.52
CA ARG A 61 -20.72 27.52 29.88
C ARG A 61 -20.93 29.00 30.22
N ARG A 62 -21.40 29.83 29.28
CA ARG A 62 -21.53 31.29 29.47
C ARG A 62 -22.94 31.78 29.82
N ARG A 63 -23.92 30.89 30.01
CA ARG A 63 -25.32 31.27 30.27
C ARG A 63 -25.77 31.21 31.73
N ASN A 64 -24.89 30.90 32.68
CA ASN A 64 -25.28 30.77 34.08
C ASN A 64 -24.28 31.41 35.05
N SER A 65 -24.24 32.74 35.06
CA SER A 65 -23.73 33.52 36.20
C SER A 65 -24.22 34.97 36.07
N GLY A 66 -25.36 35.27 36.69
CA GLY A 66 -25.79 36.64 36.95
C GLY A 66 -24.98 37.23 38.11
N GLY A 67 -24.58 38.50 38.00
CA GLY A 67 -23.86 39.21 39.07
C GLY A 67 -23.06 40.42 38.59
N GLN A 68 -23.76 41.55 38.49
CA GLN A 68 -23.37 42.97 38.50
C GLN A 68 -21.90 43.45 38.73
N SER A 69 -21.59 44.54 38.00
CA SER A 69 -20.82 45.75 38.39
C SER A 69 -19.35 45.95 37.94
N ALA A 70 -19.23 46.88 36.99
CA ALA A 70 -18.37 48.08 36.98
C ALA A 70 -16.90 48.03 36.47
N ILE A 71 -16.74 48.78 35.37
CA ILE A 71 -15.72 49.81 35.09
C ILE A 71 -14.25 49.39 35.13
N GLY A 72 -13.68 49.31 33.92
CA GLY A 72 -12.24 49.27 33.68
C GLY A 72 -11.97 49.00 32.21
N GLN A 73 -12.12 50.02 31.36
CA GLN A 73 -11.53 49.96 30.01
C GLN A 73 -10.01 49.84 30.15
N LYS A 74 -9.50 48.63 29.93
CA LYS A 74 -8.15 48.40 29.40
C LYS A 74 -8.32 47.48 28.21
N GLY A 75 -8.20 48.07 27.03
CA GLY A 75 -8.31 47.38 25.76
C GLY A 75 -7.37 46.17 25.73
N VAL A 76 -7.94 44.99 25.49
CA VAL A 76 -7.15 43.83 25.07
C VAL A 76 -6.92 44.04 23.58
N GLY A 77 -5.68 44.42 23.24
CA GLY A 77 -5.26 44.69 21.87
C GLY A 77 -5.59 43.52 20.96
N TYR A 78 -6.43 43.78 19.95
CA TYR A 78 -6.56 42.92 18.79
C TYR A 78 -5.33 43.12 17.89
N GLY A 79 -4.65 42.03 17.58
CA GLY A 79 -3.74 41.93 16.44
C GLY A 79 -2.29 42.32 16.74
N HIS A 80 -1.39 41.69 15.98
CA HIS A 80 0.09 41.78 15.99
C HIS A 80 0.87 40.68 16.73
N GLY A 81 0.29 39.50 16.89
CA GLY A 81 1.05 38.25 16.95
C GLY A 81 0.57 37.31 15.86
N SER A 82 1.47 36.88 14.97
CA SER A 82 1.17 36.00 13.83
C SER A 82 0.37 34.76 14.27
N THR A 83 -0.95 34.79 14.03
CA THR A 83 -1.84 33.63 14.09
C THR A 83 -1.96 32.96 12.72
N ARG A 84 -0.99 33.21 11.83
CA ARG A 84 -0.81 32.39 10.63
C ARG A 84 -0.22 31.05 11.06
N SER A 85 -1.07 30.16 11.56
CA SER A 85 -0.85 28.73 11.38
C SER A 85 -0.89 28.49 9.87
N ARG A 86 0.25 28.73 9.21
CA ARG A 86 0.50 28.39 7.82
C ARG A 86 0.66 26.88 7.78
N TRP A 87 -0.48 26.18 7.85
CA TRP A 87 -0.56 24.83 7.32
C TRP A 87 -0.28 24.96 5.83
N ASP A 88 0.92 24.57 5.46
CA ASP A 88 1.34 24.54 4.06
C ASP A 88 0.70 23.29 3.44
N ILE A 89 -0.56 23.45 3.00
CA ILE A 89 -1.35 22.37 2.42
C ILE A 89 -0.63 21.82 1.19
N GLU A 90 -0.01 22.70 0.40
CA GLU A 90 0.76 22.32 -0.80
C GLU A 90 1.94 21.43 -0.42
N ARG A 91 2.74 21.84 0.57
CA ARG A 91 3.84 21.01 1.06
C ARG A 91 3.37 19.67 1.63
N ALA A 92 2.26 19.66 2.36
CA ALA A 92 1.71 18.41 2.91
C ALA A 92 1.20 17.46 1.82
N VAL A 93 0.61 17.98 0.75
CA VAL A 93 0.19 17.20 -0.42
C VAL A 93 1.40 16.67 -1.18
N GLU A 94 2.42 17.50 -1.41
CA GLU A 94 3.65 17.09 -2.09
C GLU A 94 4.39 16.00 -1.30
N GLU A 95 4.51 16.15 0.03
CA GLU A 95 5.09 15.13 0.91
C GLU A 95 4.30 13.81 0.88
N ARG A 96 2.96 13.87 0.79
CA ARG A 96 2.11 12.68 0.66
C ARG A 96 2.35 11.97 -0.67
N LEU A 97 2.33 12.71 -1.78
CA LEU A 97 2.56 12.15 -3.12
C LEU A 97 3.96 11.55 -3.25
N ALA A 98 4.98 12.23 -2.72
CA ALA A 98 6.35 11.71 -2.72
C ALA A 98 6.49 10.43 -1.88
N ARG A 99 5.78 10.33 -0.75
CA ARG A 99 5.78 9.12 0.09
C ARG A 99 5.10 7.95 -0.61
N GLU A 100 3.96 8.19 -1.25
CA GLU A 100 3.26 7.18 -2.03
C GLU A 100 4.11 6.66 -3.18
N GLU A 101 4.76 7.57 -3.90
CA GLU A 101 5.67 7.19 -4.97
C GLU A 101 6.86 6.38 -4.45
N HIS A 102 7.42 6.75 -3.30
CA HIS A 102 8.47 5.98 -2.66
C HIS A 102 8.01 4.57 -2.27
N LEU A 103 6.79 4.45 -1.74
CA LEU A 103 6.21 3.15 -1.41
C LEU A 103 6.09 2.26 -2.66
N ILE A 104 5.64 2.81 -3.78
CA ILE A 104 5.56 2.08 -5.07
C ILE A 104 6.94 1.53 -5.46
N TRP A 105 7.98 2.35 -5.41
CA TRP A 105 9.33 1.91 -5.79
C TRP A 105 9.87 0.80 -4.89
N VAL A 106 9.67 0.92 -3.57
CA VAL A 106 10.16 -0.08 -2.62
C VAL A 106 9.36 -1.37 -2.74
N LEU A 107 8.05 -1.31 -3.00
CA LEU A 107 7.23 -2.48 -3.33
C LEU A 107 7.74 -3.17 -4.60
N ASN A 108 8.02 -2.42 -5.67
CA ASN A 108 8.56 -2.97 -6.91
C ASN A 108 9.95 -3.60 -6.71
N ALA A 109 10.82 -2.99 -5.91
CA ALA A 109 12.11 -3.56 -5.55
C ALA A 109 11.97 -4.85 -4.72
N LEU A 110 11.01 -4.90 -3.79
CA LEU A 110 10.69 -6.12 -3.04
C LEU A 110 10.13 -7.22 -3.97
N THR A 111 9.20 -6.87 -4.86
CA THR A 111 8.64 -7.79 -5.87
C THR A 111 9.77 -8.36 -6.73
N ALA A 112 10.66 -7.50 -7.26
CA ALA A 112 11.82 -7.92 -8.04
C ALA A 112 12.78 -8.80 -7.24
N PHE A 113 12.94 -8.56 -5.93
CA PHE A 113 13.75 -9.43 -5.08
C PHE A 113 13.10 -10.82 -4.94
N ILE A 114 11.81 -10.88 -4.63
CA ILE A 114 11.06 -12.13 -4.41
C ILE A 114 10.95 -12.94 -5.71
N PHE A 115 10.64 -12.28 -6.83
CA PHE A 115 10.29 -12.90 -8.10
C PHE A 115 11.28 -12.44 -9.18
N CYS A 116 12.14 -13.36 -9.63
CA CYS A 116 13.22 -13.10 -10.61
C CYS A 116 12.74 -12.96 -12.07
N ALA A 117 11.44 -12.81 -12.30
CA ALA A 117 10.85 -12.72 -13.63
C ALA A 117 10.01 -11.44 -13.73
N ASN A 118 9.64 -11.05 -14.96
CA ASN A 118 8.86 -9.83 -15.15
C ASN A 118 7.53 -9.91 -14.34
N PRO A 119 7.28 -8.98 -13.40
CA PRO A 119 6.07 -8.96 -12.58
C PRO A 119 4.81 -8.58 -13.37
N ASP A 120 4.91 -8.38 -14.68
CA ASP A 120 3.74 -8.13 -15.53
C ASP A 120 2.78 -9.33 -15.59
N PHE A 121 3.20 -10.55 -15.18
CA PHE A 121 2.41 -11.80 -15.21
C PHE A 121 1.60 -12.02 -16.51
N HIS A 122 2.09 -11.43 -17.61
CA HIS A 122 1.38 -11.32 -18.89
C HIS A 122 1.15 -12.70 -19.53
N ASP A 123 2.07 -13.64 -19.26
CA ASP A 123 2.00 -15.03 -19.73
C ASP A 123 1.78 -16.02 -18.57
N THR A 124 1.40 -17.25 -18.90
CA THR A 124 1.24 -18.35 -17.92
C THR A 124 2.57 -18.94 -17.45
N ASP A 125 3.69 -18.34 -17.81
CA ASP A 125 5.04 -18.84 -17.55
C ASP A 125 5.34 -18.96 -16.05
N PHE A 126 4.65 -18.18 -15.21
CA PHE A 126 4.75 -18.31 -13.75
C PHE A 126 4.28 -19.67 -13.23
N ILE A 127 3.43 -20.39 -13.97
CA ILE A 127 2.93 -21.73 -13.62
C ILE A 127 4.03 -22.79 -13.84
N GLN A 128 4.99 -22.51 -14.72
CA GLN A 128 6.08 -23.42 -15.09
C GLN A 128 7.39 -23.11 -14.35
N LEU A 129 7.44 -22.07 -13.52
CA LEU A 129 8.60 -21.78 -12.69
C LEU A 129 8.88 -22.98 -11.78
N SER A 130 10.06 -23.58 -11.96
CA SER A 130 10.54 -24.63 -11.07
C SER A 130 10.87 -24.04 -9.70
N ASP A 131 10.81 -24.86 -8.64
CA ASP A 131 11.16 -24.41 -7.29
C ASP A 131 12.60 -23.88 -7.20
N SER A 132 13.49 -24.31 -8.11
CA SER A 132 14.85 -23.77 -8.23
C SER A 132 14.91 -22.27 -8.55
N ALA A 133 13.85 -21.71 -9.16
CA ALA A 133 13.74 -20.27 -9.43
C ALA A 133 13.66 -19.42 -8.15
N PHE A 134 13.31 -20.06 -7.03
CA PHE A 134 13.21 -19.43 -5.71
C PHE A 134 14.27 -19.94 -4.74
N SER A 135 15.38 -20.48 -5.24
CA SER A 135 16.48 -21.00 -4.40
C SER A 135 17.08 -19.99 -3.42
N HIS A 136 16.94 -18.69 -3.69
CA HIS A 136 17.32 -17.61 -2.78
C HIS A 136 16.35 -17.39 -1.61
N MET A 137 15.12 -17.90 -1.69
CA MET A 137 14.08 -17.80 -0.65
C MET A 137 14.33 -18.80 0.48
N THR A 138 15.52 -18.74 1.07
CA THR A 138 15.91 -19.56 2.22
C THR A 138 15.10 -19.20 3.47
N PRO A 139 15.03 -20.07 4.50
CA PRO A 139 14.26 -19.78 5.72
C PRO A 139 14.58 -18.42 6.40
N PRO A 140 15.85 -17.96 6.47
CA PRO A 140 16.17 -16.62 6.97
C PRO A 140 15.57 -15.50 6.11
N VAL A 141 15.61 -15.63 4.79
CA VAL A 141 15.07 -14.65 3.84
C VAL A 141 13.55 -14.57 3.96
N VAL A 142 12.88 -15.73 3.98
CA VAL A 142 11.43 -15.84 4.19
C VAL A 142 11.03 -15.17 5.50
N LYS A 143 11.78 -15.42 6.59
CA LYS A 143 11.52 -14.83 7.89
C LYS A 143 11.49 -13.30 7.83
N VAL A 144 12.49 -12.67 7.20
CA VAL A 144 12.56 -11.20 7.04
C VAL A 144 11.31 -10.66 6.34
N VAL A 145 10.88 -11.29 5.24
CA VAL A 145 9.67 -10.86 4.51
C VAL A 145 8.43 -11.02 5.39
N THR A 146 8.28 -12.14 6.09
CA THR A 146 7.09 -12.44 6.90
C THR A 146 6.96 -11.62 8.17
N GLU A 147 8.09 -11.18 8.75
CA GLU A 147 8.12 -10.29 9.92
C GLU A 147 8.00 -8.81 9.54
N SER A 148 8.08 -8.48 8.24
CA SER A 148 7.91 -7.11 7.75
C SER A 148 6.46 -6.64 7.79
N ALA A 149 6.26 -5.33 7.55
CA ALA A 149 4.94 -4.73 7.49
C ALA A 149 4.11 -5.11 6.23
N ILE A 150 4.66 -5.91 5.30
CA ILE A 150 4.05 -6.13 3.97
C ILE A 150 2.64 -6.72 4.05
N VAL A 151 2.41 -7.73 4.90
CA VAL A 151 1.08 -8.36 5.02
C VAL A 151 0.07 -7.38 5.61
N ALA A 152 0.48 -6.56 6.58
CA ALA A 152 -0.38 -5.53 7.17
C ALA A 152 -0.69 -4.41 6.17
N LEU A 153 0.26 -4.06 5.30
CA LEU A 153 0.08 -3.09 4.22
C LEU A 153 -0.91 -3.58 3.17
N LEU A 154 -0.78 -4.83 2.73
CA LEU A 154 -1.73 -5.49 1.84
C LEU A 154 -3.12 -5.51 2.47
N GLU A 155 -3.22 -5.89 3.74
CA GLU A 155 -4.49 -5.90 4.47
C GLU A 155 -5.16 -4.53 4.53
N TYR A 156 -4.41 -3.47 4.83
CA TYR A 156 -4.95 -2.13 4.92
C TYR A 156 -5.50 -1.63 3.59
N HIS A 157 -4.72 -1.73 2.52
CA HIS A 157 -5.11 -1.18 1.21
C HIS A 157 -6.16 -2.04 0.52
N LEU A 158 -6.02 -3.36 0.49
CA LEU A 158 -6.97 -4.25 -0.21
C LEU A 158 -8.32 -4.37 0.51
N ASN A 159 -8.44 -3.88 1.74
CA ASN A 159 -9.74 -3.76 2.40
C ASN A 159 -10.58 -2.57 1.92
N ASN A 160 -9.98 -1.63 1.20
CA ASN A 160 -10.64 -0.44 0.67
C ASN A 160 -11.69 -0.82 -0.37
N ASP A 161 -12.91 -0.31 -0.19
CA ASP A 161 -14.05 -0.52 -1.08
C ASP A 161 -14.39 0.71 -1.93
N SER A 162 -13.66 1.82 -1.75
CA SER A 162 -13.84 3.03 -2.53
C SER A 162 -13.15 2.92 -3.89
N VAL A 163 -13.89 2.56 -4.93
CA VAL A 163 -13.35 2.51 -6.31
C VAL A 163 -12.80 3.86 -6.77
N PHE A 164 -13.37 4.97 -6.28
CA PHE A 164 -12.86 6.30 -6.57
C PHE A 164 -11.44 6.49 -6.02
N ASP A 165 -11.21 6.16 -4.74
CA ASP A 165 -9.89 6.25 -4.13
C ASP A 165 -8.88 5.31 -4.83
N VAL A 166 -9.31 4.10 -5.19
CA VAL A 166 -8.50 3.17 -5.97
C VAL A 166 -8.13 3.75 -7.34
N SER A 167 -9.05 4.42 -8.02
CA SER A 167 -8.82 5.02 -9.35
C SER A 167 -7.83 6.19 -9.31
N GLU A 168 -7.72 6.89 -8.18
CA GLU A 168 -6.71 7.94 -7.99
C GLU A 168 -5.32 7.36 -7.70
N HIS A 169 -5.24 6.14 -7.17
CA HIS A 169 -4.02 5.51 -6.65
C HIS A 169 -3.65 4.19 -7.35
N MET A 170 -4.03 4.04 -8.63
CA MET A 170 -3.94 2.77 -9.35
C MET A 170 -2.53 2.15 -9.38
N GLU A 171 -1.48 2.97 -9.51
CA GLU A 171 -0.09 2.50 -9.54
C GLU A 171 0.33 1.85 -8.22
N LEU A 172 -0.15 2.38 -7.09
CA LEU A 172 0.07 1.78 -5.77
C LEU A 172 -0.66 0.44 -5.65
N TYR A 173 -1.93 0.39 -6.03
CA TYR A 173 -2.69 -0.86 -5.96
C TYR A 173 -2.11 -1.92 -6.91
N GLN A 174 -1.61 -1.52 -8.07
CA GLN A 174 -0.89 -2.42 -8.97
C GLN A 174 0.34 -3.01 -8.28
N ALA A 175 1.23 -2.18 -7.72
CA ALA A 175 2.43 -2.64 -7.03
C ALA A 175 2.09 -3.59 -5.87
N LEU A 176 1.04 -3.28 -5.08
CA LEU A 176 0.57 -4.14 -3.99
C LEU A 176 0.09 -5.51 -4.48
N LEU A 177 -0.70 -5.55 -5.55
CA LEU A 177 -1.21 -6.79 -6.12
C LEU A 177 -0.11 -7.62 -6.78
N GLU A 178 0.84 -6.98 -7.45
CA GLU A 178 2.03 -7.63 -8.00
C GLU A 178 2.89 -8.25 -6.88
N THR A 179 3.12 -7.51 -5.78
CA THR A 179 3.83 -8.07 -4.63
C THR A 179 3.06 -9.27 -4.04
N ALA A 180 1.74 -9.19 -3.89
CA ALA A 180 0.93 -10.31 -3.39
C ALA A 180 0.98 -11.54 -4.31
N ALA A 181 0.95 -11.32 -5.63
CA ALA A 181 1.07 -12.39 -6.63
C ALA A 181 2.48 -13.02 -6.62
N ALA A 182 3.54 -12.21 -6.54
CA ALA A 182 4.92 -12.67 -6.41
C ALA A 182 5.12 -13.49 -5.12
N MET A 183 4.60 -13.02 -3.99
CA MET A 183 4.61 -13.78 -2.73
C MET A 183 3.84 -15.11 -2.85
N SER A 184 2.76 -15.16 -3.64
CA SER A 184 2.00 -16.39 -3.88
C SER A 184 2.76 -17.42 -4.73
N CYS A 185 3.78 -16.99 -5.48
CA CYS A 185 4.65 -17.89 -6.24
C CYS A 185 5.61 -18.69 -5.35
N VAL A 186 6.07 -18.08 -4.26
CA VAL A 186 7.00 -18.69 -3.31
C VAL A 186 6.25 -19.60 -2.32
N PRO A 187 6.42 -20.93 -2.35
CA PRO A 187 5.69 -21.86 -1.50
C PRO A 187 5.73 -21.50 0.00
N GLU A 188 6.88 -21.06 0.48
CA GLU A 188 7.16 -20.73 1.88
C GLU A 188 6.40 -19.49 2.37
N LEU A 189 6.01 -18.59 1.46
CA LEU A 189 5.26 -17.38 1.77
C LEU A 189 3.74 -17.58 1.72
N VAL A 190 3.25 -18.59 0.98
CA VAL A 190 1.82 -18.89 0.83
C VAL A 190 1.08 -19.03 2.17
N PRO A 191 1.59 -19.75 3.20
CA PRO A 191 0.89 -19.88 4.48
C PRO A 191 0.53 -18.55 5.12
N TYR A 192 1.38 -17.53 4.96
CA TYR A 192 1.21 -16.20 5.54
C TYR A 192 0.18 -15.35 4.79
N LEU A 193 -0.01 -15.60 3.49
CA LEU A 193 -1.08 -14.97 2.69
C LEU A 193 -2.45 -15.62 2.94
N VAL A 194 -2.46 -16.92 3.26
CA VAL A 194 -3.69 -17.69 3.51
C VAL A 194 -4.17 -17.56 4.94
N LYS A 195 -3.25 -17.63 5.90
CA LYS A 195 -3.52 -17.51 7.33
C LYS A 195 -2.62 -16.40 7.87
N PRO A 196 -3.07 -15.14 7.81
CA PRO A 196 -2.31 -14.05 8.37
C PRO A 196 -2.04 -14.30 9.86
N PRO A 197 -0.93 -13.80 10.42
CA PRO A 197 -0.50 -14.13 11.79
C PRO A 197 -1.49 -13.71 12.89
N ARG A 198 -2.42 -12.80 12.58
CA ARG A 198 -3.40 -12.28 13.53
C ARG A 198 -4.74 -13.02 13.36
N PRO A 199 -5.40 -13.44 14.45
CA PRO A 199 -6.58 -14.30 14.39
C PRO A 199 -7.80 -13.65 13.71
N ASP A 200 -7.90 -12.32 13.69
CA ASP A 200 -8.99 -11.57 13.05
C ASP A 200 -8.61 -11.00 11.68
N SER A 201 -7.39 -11.24 11.20
CA SER A 201 -6.95 -10.70 9.91
C SER A 201 -7.52 -11.51 8.74
N LYS A 202 -7.94 -10.80 7.70
CA LYS A 202 -8.50 -11.42 6.49
C LYS A 202 -7.39 -12.05 5.66
N SER A 203 -7.66 -13.22 5.07
CA SER A 203 -6.71 -13.84 4.15
C SER A 203 -6.48 -12.95 2.93
N VAL A 204 -5.21 -12.59 2.67
CA VAL A 204 -4.84 -11.82 1.48
C VAL A 204 -5.29 -12.55 0.22
N ALA A 205 -4.94 -13.83 0.09
CA ALA A 205 -5.18 -14.57 -1.14
C ALA A 205 -6.61 -15.12 -1.29
N LYS A 206 -7.31 -15.43 -0.20
CA LYS A 206 -8.66 -16.03 -0.26
C LYS A 206 -9.81 -15.05 -0.07
N GLU A 207 -9.56 -13.92 0.57
CA GLU A 207 -10.61 -12.96 0.90
C GLU A 207 -10.32 -11.59 0.28
N LEU A 208 -9.16 -11.00 0.56
CA LEU A 208 -8.90 -9.62 0.16
C LEU A 208 -8.75 -9.44 -1.35
N VAL A 209 -7.85 -10.22 -1.99
CA VAL A 209 -7.63 -10.12 -3.44
C VAL A 209 -8.90 -10.47 -4.23
N PRO A 210 -9.63 -11.58 -3.96
CA PRO A 210 -10.88 -11.88 -4.65
C PRO A 210 -11.97 -10.81 -4.41
N ARG A 211 -12.13 -10.33 -3.17
CA ARG A 211 -13.10 -9.26 -2.86
C ARG A 211 -12.74 -7.97 -3.61
N PHE A 212 -11.45 -7.60 -3.62
CA PHE A 212 -10.97 -6.40 -4.31
C PHE A 212 -11.24 -6.51 -5.81
N ARG A 213 -10.94 -7.67 -6.42
CA ARG A 213 -11.30 -7.98 -7.81
C ARG A 213 -12.80 -7.79 -8.06
N ASP A 214 -13.66 -8.40 -7.26
CA ASP A 214 -15.11 -8.33 -7.46
C ASP A 214 -15.65 -6.89 -7.33
N ILE A 215 -15.10 -6.09 -6.42
CA ILE A 215 -15.42 -4.66 -6.29
C ILE A 215 -15.06 -3.92 -7.59
N MET A 216 -13.86 -4.15 -8.12
CA MET A 216 -13.36 -3.49 -9.33
C MET A 216 -14.10 -3.96 -10.60
N ASP A 217 -14.44 -5.24 -10.70
CA ASP A 217 -15.25 -5.81 -11.79
C ASP A 217 -16.67 -5.24 -11.85
N SER A 218 -17.22 -4.79 -10.71
CA SER A 218 -18.54 -4.18 -10.66
C SER A 218 -18.56 -2.74 -11.21
N TYR A 219 -17.39 -2.08 -11.28
CA TYR A 219 -17.30 -0.66 -11.63
C TYR A 219 -17.76 -0.32 -13.05
N PRO A 220 -17.33 -1.05 -14.12
CA PRO A 220 -17.77 -0.77 -15.47
C PRO A 220 -19.30 -0.83 -15.62
N ASN A 221 -19.99 -1.61 -14.79
CA ASN A 221 -21.44 -1.72 -14.81
C ASN A 221 -22.12 -0.60 -14.01
N SER A 222 -21.52 -0.16 -12.89
CA SER A 222 -22.06 0.88 -12.02
C SER A 222 -22.09 2.28 -12.67
N PHE A 223 -21.20 2.54 -13.63
CA PHE A 223 -21.09 3.84 -14.32
C PHE A 223 -21.55 3.83 -15.77
N LYS A 224 -22.14 2.72 -16.27
CA LYS A 224 -22.80 2.66 -17.58
C LYS A 224 -23.92 3.71 -17.65
N GLY A 225 -23.63 4.83 -18.32
CA GLY A 225 -24.56 5.94 -18.53
C GLY A 225 -24.19 7.27 -17.84
N HIS A 226 -23.21 7.28 -16.92
CA HIS A 226 -22.75 8.52 -16.25
C HIS A 226 -21.42 9.07 -16.79
N MET A 227 -20.62 8.22 -17.45
CA MET A 227 -19.36 8.61 -18.09
C MET A 227 -19.51 8.63 -19.61
N GLY A 228 -19.08 9.73 -20.24
CA GLY A 228 -19.15 9.91 -21.70
C GLY A 228 -18.25 8.94 -22.48
N SER A 229 -17.16 8.45 -21.87
CA SER A 229 -16.25 7.44 -22.43
C SER A 229 -15.70 6.52 -21.32
N PRO A 230 -15.49 5.22 -21.59
CA PRO A 230 -14.83 4.33 -20.64
C PRO A 230 -13.39 4.78 -20.38
N ASP A 231 -12.97 4.79 -19.11
CA ASP A 231 -11.58 5.02 -18.73
C ASP A 231 -10.74 3.79 -19.07
N PHE A 232 -10.03 3.85 -20.20
CA PHE A 232 -9.20 2.75 -20.69
C PHE A 232 -8.11 2.34 -19.70
N ARG A 233 -7.55 3.28 -18.93
CA ARG A 233 -6.53 2.96 -17.92
C ARG A 233 -7.13 2.06 -16.85
N LEU A 234 -8.31 2.43 -16.36
CA LEU A 234 -9.00 1.68 -15.32
C LEU A 234 -9.47 0.31 -15.83
N VAL A 235 -9.94 0.22 -17.07
CA VAL A 235 -10.29 -1.06 -17.70
C VAL A 235 -9.07 -1.97 -17.83
N ASP A 236 -7.92 -1.44 -18.25
CA ASP A 236 -6.67 -2.22 -18.32
C ASP A 236 -6.18 -2.66 -16.94
N PHE A 237 -6.33 -1.80 -15.93
CA PHE A 237 -6.04 -2.16 -14.56
C PHE A 237 -6.94 -3.28 -14.04
N ILE A 238 -8.25 -3.23 -14.29
CA ILE A 238 -9.20 -4.30 -13.93
C ILE A 238 -8.75 -5.64 -14.52
N ARG A 239 -8.35 -5.67 -15.80
CA ARG A 239 -7.82 -6.88 -16.46
C ARG A 239 -6.55 -7.41 -15.78
N ARG A 240 -5.69 -6.53 -15.26
CA ARG A 240 -4.50 -6.96 -14.50
C ARG A 240 -4.88 -7.55 -13.15
N ILE A 241 -5.87 -6.97 -12.45
CA ILE A 241 -6.36 -7.49 -11.17
C ILE A 241 -6.87 -8.94 -11.33
N ASP A 242 -7.65 -9.21 -12.37
CA ASP A 242 -8.10 -10.56 -12.70
C ASP A 242 -6.94 -11.54 -12.73
N ARG A 243 -5.84 -11.14 -13.38
CA ARG A 243 -4.65 -11.97 -13.53
C ARG A 243 -3.94 -12.22 -12.19
N TYR A 244 -3.70 -11.16 -11.40
CA TYR A 244 -3.06 -11.32 -10.09
C TYR A 244 -3.92 -12.19 -9.14
N SER A 245 -5.25 -12.10 -9.25
CA SER A 245 -6.20 -12.93 -8.51
C SER A 245 -6.13 -14.39 -8.94
N GLU A 246 -6.02 -14.67 -10.25
CA GLU A 246 -5.80 -16.04 -10.76
C GLU A 246 -4.49 -16.64 -10.23
N VAL A 247 -3.38 -15.90 -10.32
CA VAL A 247 -2.06 -16.34 -9.82
C VAL A 247 -2.17 -16.72 -8.34
N SER A 248 -2.74 -15.82 -7.54
CA SER A 248 -2.89 -15.99 -6.10
C SER A 248 -3.79 -17.19 -5.77
N SER A 249 -4.90 -17.35 -6.48
CA SER A 249 -5.84 -18.45 -6.25
C SER A 249 -5.24 -19.79 -6.67
N HIS A 250 -4.74 -19.90 -7.90
CA HIS A 250 -4.23 -21.15 -8.47
C HIS A 250 -3.10 -21.73 -7.62
N LEU A 251 -2.18 -20.89 -7.14
CA LEU A 251 -1.01 -21.34 -6.38
C LEU A 251 -1.35 -21.69 -4.93
N VAL A 252 -2.34 -21.00 -4.34
CA VAL A 252 -2.90 -21.36 -3.03
C VAL A 252 -3.63 -22.71 -3.08
N PHE A 253 -4.31 -23.04 -4.18
CA PHE A 253 -5.02 -24.31 -4.32
C PHE A 253 -4.09 -25.48 -4.68
N LYS A 254 -3.15 -25.29 -5.62
CA LYS A 254 -2.23 -26.36 -6.06
C LYS A 254 -1.31 -26.82 -4.93
N LYS A 255 -0.80 -25.89 -4.12
CA LYS A 255 0.18 -26.18 -3.03
C LYS A 255 -0.45 -26.55 -1.68
N ARG A 256 -1.78 -26.74 -1.61
CA ARG A 256 -2.48 -27.32 -0.44
C ARG A 256 -2.67 -28.83 -0.55
N LEU A 257 -2.43 -29.40 -1.73
CA LEU A 257 -2.64 -30.81 -2.06
C LEU A 257 -1.33 -31.64 -2.05
N GLU A 258 -0.21 -31.00 -1.74
CA GLU A 258 1.11 -31.60 -1.50
C GLU A 258 1.49 -31.41 -0.03
#